data_AF-A0A662ACY0-F1
#
_entry.id   AF-A0A662ACY0-F1
#
_cell.length_a   1.000
_cell.length_b   1.000
_cell.length_c   1.000
_cell.angle_alpha   90.00
_cell.angle_beta   90.00
_cell.angle_gamma   90.00
#
_symmetry.space_group_name_H-M   'P 1'
#
loop_
_entity.id
_entity.type
_entity.pdbx_description
1 polymer ?
#
loop_
_entity_poly.entity_id
_entity_poly.type
_entity_poly.pdbx_seq_one_letter_code
_entity_poly.pdbx_strand_id
1 'polypeptide(L)'
;MNRIKVISESGFSPSTLNTYKECSLKFYFQRVLEMYTEKEVEETIAANTQGTVIHGVLEAFYKPLVNKVITKDFLDNMAVEFPEKLKELFKKEFGKGDIDHGQNLLMHEVAKRFIEYFIESERRLIEQGEVCTFLVSEDELKRSLDIDLDGAKYRINIKGKADRIDRLGNTVRIIDYKTGNVKDNDVKLFSSGNDLWGSMFEGDKGKAFQLMLYAWLYKPNVDAAFNLETGISALKYRSKFMPLVFNKNNETNVDDEHMKRFEKDLKVLIEQIFDTTTDFTQCEDKKACVYCDYKFICGRWEE
;
A
#
# COMPACT_ATOMS: atom_id res chain seq x y z
N MET A 1 6.25 -23.16 -13.15
CA MET A 1 7.28 -22.22 -13.66
C MET A 1 6.77 -21.21 -14.69
N ASN A 2 6.07 -21.59 -15.78
CA ASN A 2 5.70 -20.63 -16.84
C ASN A 2 4.92 -19.40 -16.33
N ARG A 3 3.95 -19.58 -15.42
CA ARG A 3 3.19 -18.45 -14.87
C ARG A 3 4.04 -17.50 -14.03
N ILE A 4 4.95 -18.03 -13.21
CA ILE A 4 5.87 -17.23 -12.38
C ILE A 4 6.79 -16.37 -13.25
N LYS A 5 7.26 -16.91 -14.38
CA LYS A 5 8.01 -16.14 -15.39
C LYS A 5 7.16 -15.00 -15.96
N VAL A 6 5.91 -15.25 -16.35
CA VAL A 6 5.00 -14.20 -16.84
C VAL A 6 4.76 -13.12 -15.76
N ILE A 7 4.58 -13.51 -14.50
CA ILE A 7 4.45 -12.54 -13.39
C ILE A 7 5.72 -11.71 -13.30
N SER A 8 6.90 -12.33 -13.36
CA SER A 8 8.18 -11.64 -13.25
C SER A 8 8.45 -10.64 -14.38
N GLU A 9 7.97 -10.93 -15.59
CA GLU A 9 8.05 -10.00 -16.73
C GLU A 9 7.07 -8.84 -16.54
N SER A 10 5.84 -9.13 -16.11
CA SER A 10 4.80 -8.11 -15.85
C SER A 10 5.04 -7.27 -14.60
N GLY A 11 5.86 -7.76 -13.67
CA GLY A 11 6.21 -7.14 -12.41
C GLY A 11 5.54 -7.74 -11.18
N PHE A 12 6.31 -8.09 -10.15
CA PHE A 12 5.76 -8.41 -8.82
C PHE A 12 5.31 -7.13 -8.10
N SER A 13 4.08 -7.12 -7.59
CA SER A 13 3.53 -6.02 -6.78
C SER A 13 3.72 -6.25 -5.27
N PRO A 14 3.68 -5.20 -4.42
CA PRO A 14 3.71 -5.37 -2.97
C PRO A 14 2.62 -6.32 -2.46
N SER A 15 1.40 -6.20 -2.99
CA SER A 15 0.28 -7.10 -2.64
C SER A 15 0.55 -8.55 -3.03
N THR A 16 1.17 -8.79 -4.19
CA THR A 16 1.56 -10.13 -4.65
C THR A 16 2.61 -10.74 -3.72
N LEU A 17 3.65 -9.97 -3.40
CA LEU A 17 4.73 -10.41 -2.51
C LEU A 17 4.25 -10.57 -1.06
N ASN A 18 3.36 -9.72 -0.56
CA ASN A 18 2.73 -9.92 0.75
C ASN A 18 1.90 -11.20 0.77
N THR A 19 1.13 -11.47 -0.29
CA THR A 19 0.36 -12.73 -0.40
C THR A 19 1.26 -13.95 -0.27
N TYR A 20 2.43 -13.96 -0.93
CA TYR A 20 3.38 -15.06 -0.84
C TYR A 20 3.98 -15.21 0.57
N LYS A 21 4.44 -14.10 1.16
CA LYS A 21 5.01 -14.09 2.52
C LYS A 21 4.00 -14.53 3.59
N GLU A 22 2.74 -14.10 3.45
CA GLU A 22 1.68 -14.45 4.38
C GLU A 22 1.26 -15.93 4.21
N CYS A 23 1.13 -16.41 2.98
CA CYS A 23 0.75 -17.79 2.68
C CYS A 23 1.13 -18.17 1.24
N SER A 24 2.19 -18.97 1.09
CA SER A 24 2.71 -19.36 -0.22
C SER A 24 1.70 -20.20 -1.02
N LEU A 25 0.88 -21.03 -0.36
CA LEU A 25 -0.23 -21.75 -1.01
C LEU A 25 -1.35 -20.82 -1.50
N LYS A 26 -1.67 -19.75 -0.76
CA LYS A 26 -2.63 -18.73 -1.23
C LYS A 26 -2.10 -18.02 -2.47
N PHE A 27 -0.81 -17.67 -2.47
CA PHE A 27 -0.15 -17.11 -3.65
C PHE A 27 -0.24 -18.08 -4.84
N TYR A 28 -0.02 -19.37 -4.62
CA TYR A 28 -0.14 -20.38 -5.66
C TYR A 28 -1.56 -20.41 -6.27
N PHE A 29 -2.60 -20.53 -5.45
CA PHE A 29 -3.98 -20.53 -5.96
C PHE A 29 -4.35 -19.25 -6.70
N GLN A 30 -4.03 -18.09 -6.12
CA GLN A 30 -4.46 -16.80 -6.65
C GLN A 30 -3.65 -16.31 -7.86
N ARG A 31 -2.34 -16.55 -7.86
CA ARG A 31 -1.40 -15.95 -8.83
C ARG A 31 -0.85 -16.95 -9.83
N VAL A 32 -0.63 -18.20 -9.40
CA VAL A 32 -0.08 -19.25 -10.27
C VAL A 32 -1.20 -20.01 -11.00
N LEU A 33 -2.24 -20.43 -10.29
CA LEU A 33 -3.41 -21.09 -10.88
C LEU A 33 -4.51 -20.13 -11.33
N GLU A 34 -4.43 -18.85 -10.97
CA GLU A 34 -5.40 -17.83 -11.35
C GLU A 34 -6.84 -18.18 -10.97
N MET A 35 -7.00 -18.84 -9.82
CA MET A 35 -8.31 -19.14 -9.26
C MET A 35 -8.89 -17.86 -8.66
N TYR A 36 -9.48 -17.03 -9.50
CA TYR A 36 -10.18 -15.83 -9.06
C TYR A 36 -11.56 -16.20 -8.52
N THR A 37 -11.89 -15.70 -7.33
CA THR A 37 -13.27 -15.68 -6.86
C THR A 37 -14.06 -14.67 -7.68
N GLU A 38 -15.28 -15.04 -8.05
CA GLU A 38 -16.21 -14.08 -8.63
C GLU A 38 -16.44 -12.96 -7.61
N LYS A 39 -16.35 -11.70 -8.06
CA LYS A 39 -16.82 -10.58 -7.24
C LYS A 39 -18.33 -10.68 -7.21
N GLU A 40 -18.89 -11.26 -6.14
CA GLU A 40 -20.33 -11.17 -5.91
C GLU A 40 -20.74 -9.70 -5.91
N VAL A 41 -21.84 -9.38 -6.59
CA VAL A 41 -22.43 -8.06 -6.53
C VAL A 41 -23.07 -7.92 -5.16
N GLU A 42 -22.34 -7.35 -4.21
CA GLU A 42 -22.84 -7.12 -2.86
C GLU A 42 -23.93 -6.03 -2.87
N GLU A 43 -25.04 -6.27 -2.16
CA GLU A 43 -26.11 -5.26 -1.93
C GLU A 43 -25.66 -4.13 -0.98
N THR A 44 -24.51 -4.31 -0.31
CA THR A 44 -23.92 -3.33 0.59
C THR A 44 -22.53 -2.90 0.13
N ILE A 45 -22.17 -1.64 0.37
CA ILE A 45 -20.82 -1.15 0.09
C ILE A 45 -19.82 -1.89 0.98
N ALA A 46 -19.00 -2.74 0.36
CA ALA A 46 -17.87 -3.40 1.00
C ALA A 46 -16.76 -2.40 1.38
N ALA A 47 -15.95 -2.76 2.38
CA ALA A 47 -14.88 -1.90 2.89
C ALA A 47 -13.78 -1.60 1.83
N ASN A 48 -13.54 -2.53 0.91
CA ASN A 48 -12.63 -2.34 -0.24
C ASN A 48 -13.18 -1.29 -1.23
N THR A 49 -14.49 -1.27 -1.47
CA THR A 49 -15.15 -0.26 -2.31
C THR A 49 -15.01 1.12 -1.69
N GLN A 50 -15.22 1.25 -0.37
CA GLN A 50 -15.02 2.52 0.34
C GLN A 50 -13.57 3.04 0.19
N GLY A 51 -12.58 2.16 0.34
CA GLY A 51 -11.17 2.50 0.13
C GLY A 51 -10.90 3.01 -1.28
N THR A 52 -11.37 2.27 -2.29
CA THR A 52 -11.22 2.60 -3.71
C THR A 52 -11.82 3.95 -4.05
N VAL A 53 -13.03 4.24 -3.55
CA VAL A 53 -13.71 5.52 -3.79
C VAL A 53 -12.93 6.67 -3.15
N ILE A 54 -12.48 6.54 -1.90
CA ILE A 54 -11.72 7.59 -1.22
C ILE A 54 -10.40 7.86 -1.97
N HIS A 55 -9.66 6.81 -2.34
CA HIS A 55 -8.45 6.94 -3.15
C HIS A 55 -8.73 7.67 -4.46
N GLY A 56 -9.79 7.27 -5.19
CA GLY A 56 -10.17 7.91 -6.44
C GLY A 56 -10.55 9.39 -6.31
N VAL A 57 -11.18 9.80 -5.19
CA VAL A 57 -11.43 11.22 -4.92
C VAL A 57 -10.09 11.95 -4.75
N LEU A 58 -9.20 11.44 -3.89
CA LEU A 58 -7.92 12.08 -3.63
C LEU A 58 -7.05 12.15 -4.90
N GLU A 59 -6.99 11.08 -5.70
CA GLU A 59 -6.29 11.07 -6.99
C GLU A 59 -6.86 12.16 -7.91
N ALA A 60 -8.19 12.23 -8.07
CA ALA A 60 -8.83 13.17 -8.98
C ALA A 60 -8.48 14.63 -8.67
N PHE A 61 -8.41 15.01 -7.40
CA PHE A 61 -8.06 16.37 -6.99
C PHE A 61 -6.56 16.68 -7.06
N TYR A 62 -5.70 15.70 -6.77
CA TYR A 62 -4.26 15.94 -6.67
C TYR A 62 -3.51 15.71 -7.98
N LYS A 63 -4.04 14.91 -8.91
CA LYS A 63 -3.43 14.69 -10.23
C LYS A 63 -3.16 15.98 -11.02
N PRO A 64 -4.03 17.00 -11.02
CA PRO A 64 -3.74 18.30 -11.64
C PRO A 64 -2.63 19.13 -10.95
N LEU A 65 -2.20 18.73 -9.74
CA LEU A 65 -1.17 19.38 -8.93
C LEU A 65 0.23 18.76 -9.06
N VAL A 66 0.44 17.79 -9.96
CA VAL A 66 1.78 17.25 -10.23
C VAL A 66 2.77 18.40 -10.51
N ASN A 67 3.87 18.41 -9.75
CA ASN A 67 4.93 19.44 -9.72
C ASN A 67 4.47 20.84 -9.26
N LYS A 68 3.37 20.94 -8.50
CA LYS A 68 2.87 22.21 -7.94
C LYS A 68 2.86 22.18 -6.41
N VAL A 69 2.96 23.37 -5.82
CA VAL A 69 2.78 23.56 -4.38
C VAL A 69 1.29 23.43 -4.05
N ILE A 70 0.99 22.68 -2.99
CA ILE A 70 -0.37 22.58 -2.44
C ILE A 70 -0.65 23.88 -1.70
N THR A 71 -1.70 24.59 -2.10
CA THR A 71 -2.07 25.90 -1.53
C THR A 71 -3.33 25.80 -0.68
N LYS A 72 -3.52 26.79 0.19
CA LYS A 72 -4.77 26.95 0.95
C LYS A 72 -5.98 27.06 0.02
N ASP A 73 -5.88 27.88 -1.03
CA ASP A 73 -6.97 28.06 -2.00
C ASP A 73 -7.38 26.74 -2.67
N PHE A 74 -6.40 25.88 -3.00
CA PHE A 74 -6.70 24.55 -3.53
C PHE A 74 -7.49 23.71 -2.51
N LEU A 75 -7.09 23.69 -1.24
CA LEU A 75 -7.79 22.94 -0.19
C LEU A 75 -9.17 23.52 0.14
N ASP A 76 -9.36 24.83 -0.02
CA ASP A 76 -10.66 25.50 0.11
C ASP A 76 -11.60 25.09 -1.03
N ASN A 77 -11.12 25.09 -2.27
CA ASN A 77 -11.90 24.62 -3.41
C ASN A 77 -12.22 23.13 -3.31
N MET A 78 -11.23 22.30 -2.96
CA MET A 78 -11.43 20.86 -2.76
C MET A 78 -12.50 20.58 -1.71
N ALA A 79 -12.52 21.33 -0.59
CA ALA A 79 -13.52 21.16 0.47
C ALA A 79 -14.96 21.37 -0.01
N VAL A 80 -15.16 22.25 -1.00
CA VAL A 80 -16.47 22.54 -1.60
C VAL A 80 -16.85 21.49 -2.65
N GLU A 81 -15.88 21.06 -3.46
CA GLU A 81 -16.12 20.22 -4.65
C GLU A 81 -16.11 18.71 -4.36
N PHE A 82 -15.35 18.25 -3.37
CA PHE A 82 -15.20 16.81 -3.11
C PHE A 82 -16.50 16.05 -2.82
N PRO A 83 -17.55 16.63 -2.17
CA PRO A 83 -18.77 15.88 -1.88
C PRO A 83 -19.49 15.40 -3.13
N GLU A 84 -19.51 16.20 -4.20
CA GLU A 84 -20.11 15.80 -5.48
C GLU A 84 -19.25 14.77 -6.19
N LYS A 85 -17.92 14.93 -6.16
CA LYS A 85 -16.98 13.93 -6.71
C LYS A 85 -17.10 12.58 -6.00
N LEU A 86 -17.29 12.61 -4.68
CA LEU A 86 -17.49 11.42 -3.85
C LEU A 86 -18.75 10.66 -4.28
N LYS A 87 -19.89 11.37 -4.43
CA LYS A 87 -21.14 10.78 -4.93
C LYS A 87 -20.98 10.18 -6.32
N GLU A 88 -20.29 10.88 -7.23
CA GLU A 88 -20.01 10.40 -8.59
C GLU A 88 -19.26 9.06 -8.56
N LEU A 89 -18.17 8.98 -7.80
CA LEU A 89 -17.35 7.77 -7.72
C LEU A 89 -18.06 6.61 -6.99
N PHE A 90 -18.85 6.89 -5.96
CA PHE A 90 -19.70 5.86 -5.35
C PHE A 90 -20.69 5.27 -6.33
N LYS A 91 -21.40 6.10 -7.10
CA LYS A 91 -22.33 5.63 -8.14
C LYS A 91 -21.62 4.82 -9.22
N LYS A 92 -20.39 5.18 -9.56
CA LYS A 92 -19.58 4.45 -10.54
C LYS A 92 -19.17 3.06 -10.02
N GLU A 93 -18.64 2.99 -8.80
CA GLU A 93 -18.11 1.74 -8.23
C GLU A 93 -19.21 0.78 -7.76
N PHE A 94 -20.33 1.32 -7.27
CA PHE A 94 -21.46 0.53 -6.74
C PHE A 94 -22.59 0.31 -7.76
N GLY A 95 -22.54 0.98 -8.91
CA GLY A 95 -23.51 0.82 -9.99
C GLY A 95 -24.91 1.36 -9.64
N LYS A 96 -25.93 0.50 -9.73
CA LYS A 96 -27.36 0.87 -9.55
C LYS A 96 -27.84 0.78 -8.10
N GLY A 97 -26.98 0.42 -7.15
CA GLY A 97 -27.39 0.29 -5.76
C GLY A 97 -27.69 1.63 -5.09
N ASP A 98 -28.63 1.62 -4.14
CA ASP A 98 -29.02 2.81 -3.38
C ASP A 98 -27.92 3.21 -2.39
N ILE A 99 -27.45 4.46 -2.52
CA ILE A 99 -26.44 5.05 -1.62
C ILE A 99 -27.06 6.01 -0.60
N ASP A 100 -28.36 6.30 -0.72
CA ASP A 100 -29.05 7.33 0.06
C ASP A 100 -29.73 6.75 1.31
N HIS A 101 -29.73 5.43 1.49
CA HIS A 101 -30.38 4.76 2.64
C HIS A 101 -29.51 3.68 3.30
N GLY A 102 -29.87 3.35 4.54
CA GLY A 102 -29.34 2.21 5.27
C GLY A 102 -27.83 2.22 5.48
N GLN A 103 -27.21 1.04 5.37
CA GLN A 103 -25.77 0.85 5.55
C GLN A 103 -24.93 1.58 4.50
N ASN A 104 -25.45 1.74 3.28
CA ASN A 104 -24.74 2.41 2.19
C ASN A 104 -24.60 3.91 2.45
N LEU A 105 -25.65 4.56 2.95
CA LEU A 105 -25.59 5.95 3.43
C LEU A 105 -24.54 6.11 4.55
N LEU A 106 -24.49 5.18 5.50
CA LEU A 106 -23.49 5.21 6.57
C LEU A 106 -22.06 5.11 6.02
N MET A 107 -21.82 4.21 5.05
CA MET A 107 -20.51 4.08 4.41
C MET A 107 -20.13 5.32 3.60
N HIS A 108 -21.08 5.95 2.91
CA HIS A 108 -20.89 7.22 2.22
C HIS A 108 -20.49 8.34 3.20
N GLU A 109 -21.24 8.53 4.29
CA GLU A 109 -20.95 9.58 5.27
C GLU A 109 -19.62 9.35 6.01
N VAL A 110 -19.24 8.10 6.27
CA VAL A 110 -17.92 7.78 6.81
C VAL A 110 -16.81 8.15 5.83
N ALA A 111 -16.97 7.84 4.54
CA ALA A 111 -15.99 8.19 3.52
C ALA A 111 -15.84 9.71 3.37
N LYS A 112 -16.97 10.42 3.35
CA LYS A 112 -17.01 11.89 3.37
C LYS A 112 -16.22 12.45 4.55
N ARG A 113 -16.47 11.94 5.76
CA ARG A 113 -15.78 12.37 6.97
C ARG A 113 -14.26 12.13 6.91
N PHE A 114 -13.81 11.03 6.30
CA PHE A 114 -12.38 10.75 6.14
C PHE A 114 -11.70 11.76 5.21
N ILE A 115 -12.36 12.15 4.12
CA ILE A 115 -11.84 13.18 3.20
C ILE A 115 -11.82 14.55 3.88
N GLU A 116 -12.85 14.90 4.65
CA GLU A 116 -12.84 16.13 5.47
C GLU A 116 -11.65 16.16 6.43
N TYR A 117 -11.39 15.06 7.16
CA TYR A 117 -10.23 14.95 8.04
C TYR A 117 -8.90 15.06 7.30
N PHE A 118 -8.81 14.52 6.09
CA PHE A 118 -7.65 14.64 5.25
C PHE A 118 -7.39 16.10 4.85
N ILE A 119 -8.40 16.80 4.32
CA ILE A 119 -8.28 18.22 3.95
C ILE A 119 -7.84 19.05 5.16
N GLU A 120 -8.45 18.81 6.31
CA GLU A 120 -8.15 19.50 7.56
C GLU A 120 -6.72 19.18 8.06
N SER A 121 -6.22 17.96 7.84
CA SER A 121 -4.81 17.64 8.11
C SER A 121 -3.83 18.36 7.20
N GLU A 122 -4.15 18.50 5.92
CA GLU A 122 -3.32 19.21 4.95
C GLU A 122 -3.28 20.71 5.23
N ARG A 123 -4.41 21.30 5.65
CA ARG A 123 -4.48 22.70 6.09
C ARG A 123 -3.52 22.98 7.24
N ARG A 124 -3.56 22.13 8.28
CA ARG A 124 -2.65 22.26 9.43
C ARG A 124 -1.18 22.19 9.04
N LEU A 125 -0.81 21.34 8.07
CA LEU A 125 0.57 21.27 7.57
C LEU A 125 0.99 22.57 6.89
N ILE A 126 0.13 23.15 6.04
CA ILE A 126 0.42 24.42 5.35
C ILE A 126 0.50 25.58 6.36
N GLU A 127 -0.40 25.63 7.34
CA GLU A 127 -0.42 26.67 8.38
C GLU A 127 0.82 26.66 9.28
N GLN A 128 1.50 25.51 9.41
CA GLN A 128 2.79 25.40 10.10
C GLN A 128 3.96 26.02 9.30
N GLY A 129 3.70 26.53 8.09
CA GLY A 129 4.71 27.17 7.24
C GLY A 129 5.49 26.18 6.36
N GLU A 130 5.10 24.92 6.35
CA GLU A 130 5.76 23.90 5.54
C GLU A 130 5.33 24.02 4.07
N VAL A 131 6.31 24.09 3.16
CA VAL A 131 6.04 24.07 1.72
C VAL A 131 5.91 22.62 1.28
N CYS A 132 4.69 22.22 0.94
CA CYS A 132 4.40 20.90 0.37
C CYS A 132 4.27 20.99 -1.16
N THR A 133 5.22 20.40 -1.89
CA THR A 133 5.16 20.24 -3.35
C THR A 133 4.66 18.85 -3.67
N PHE A 134 3.55 18.75 -4.40
CA PHE A 134 3.06 17.45 -4.85
C PHE A 134 3.86 16.99 -6.07
N LEU A 135 4.46 15.79 -6.00
CA LEU A 135 5.40 15.32 -7.02
C LEU A 135 4.74 14.31 -7.97
N VAL A 136 4.02 13.34 -7.43
CA VAL A 136 3.46 12.22 -8.20
C VAL A 136 2.11 11.80 -7.61
N SER A 137 1.12 11.59 -8.48
CA SER A 137 -0.20 11.03 -8.14
C SER A 137 -0.31 9.62 -8.69
N GLU A 138 -0.43 8.61 -7.82
CA GLU A 138 -0.83 7.24 -8.17
C GLU A 138 -0.17 6.65 -9.45
N ASP A 139 1.09 6.96 -9.71
CA ASP A 139 1.81 6.42 -10.86
C ASP A 139 2.36 5.02 -10.58
N GLU A 140 2.40 4.21 -11.63
CA GLU A 140 3.01 2.89 -11.58
C GLU A 140 4.54 3.05 -11.50
N LEU A 141 5.08 2.83 -10.31
CA LEU A 141 6.50 2.75 -10.06
C LEU A 141 7.03 1.41 -10.56
N LYS A 142 8.18 1.42 -11.24
CA LYS A 142 8.85 0.22 -11.73
C LYS A 142 10.34 0.28 -11.48
N ARG A 143 10.90 -0.85 -11.03
CA ARG A 143 12.33 -1.06 -10.94
C ARG A 143 12.64 -2.52 -11.22
N SER A 144 13.70 -2.79 -11.96
CA SER A 144 14.17 -4.16 -12.16
C SER A 144 15.12 -4.58 -11.04
N LEU A 145 15.09 -5.87 -10.71
CA LEU A 145 15.95 -6.54 -9.76
C LEU A 145 16.64 -7.69 -10.47
N ASP A 146 17.97 -7.72 -10.44
CA ASP A 146 18.72 -8.86 -10.95
C ASP A 146 18.90 -9.90 -9.84
N ILE A 147 18.58 -11.16 -10.16
CA ILE A 147 18.72 -12.33 -9.27
C ILE A 147 19.56 -13.41 -9.96
N ASP A 148 20.07 -14.37 -9.19
CA ASP A 148 20.75 -15.55 -9.69
C ASP A 148 19.88 -16.78 -9.40
N LEU A 149 19.49 -17.52 -10.45
CA LEU A 149 18.80 -18.80 -10.32
C LEU A 149 19.64 -19.85 -11.02
N ASP A 150 20.16 -20.81 -10.25
CA ASP A 150 20.97 -21.94 -10.72
C ASP A 150 22.18 -21.52 -11.60
N GLY A 151 22.82 -20.39 -11.28
CA GLY A 151 23.98 -19.88 -11.99
C GLY A 151 23.65 -19.05 -13.24
N ALA A 152 22.36 -18.78 -13.49
CA ALA A 152 21.90 -17.90 -14.55
C ALA A 152 21.31 -16.61 -13.97
N LYS A 153 21.69 -15.47 -14.54
CA LYS A 153 21.17 -14.16 -14.14
C LYS A 153 19.81 -13.91 -14.79
N TYR A 154 18.81 -13.60 -13.96
CA TYR A 154 17.47 -13.23 -14.39
C TYR A 154 17.15 -11.80 -13.97
N ARG A 155 16.56 -11.03 -14.89
CA ARG A 155 16.07 -9.69 -14.62
C ARG A 155 14.59 -9.73 -14.31
N ILE A 156 14.23 -9.42 -13.08
CA ILE A 156 12.87 -9.47 -12.56
C ILE A 156 12.32 -8.07 -12.47
N ASN A 157 11.10 -7.84 -12.96
CA ASN A 157 10.44 -6.57 -12.76
C ASN A 157 9.73 -6.55 -11.40
N ILE A 158 9.85 -5.43 -10.71
CA ILE A 158 9.09 -5.11 -9.50
C ILE A 158 8.30 -3.85 -9.81
N LYS A 159 7.05 -3.82 -9.38
CA LYS A 159 6.16 -2.68 -9.58
C LYS A 159 5.39 -2.32 -8.33
N GLY A 160 4.88 -1.10 -8.28
CA GLY A 160 4.03 -0.63 -7.19
C GLY A 160 3.24 0.59 -7.61
N LYS A 161 2.17 0.87 -6.88
CA LYS A 161 1.38 2.09 -7.05
C LYS A 161 1.33 2.76 -5.68
N ALA A 162 2.10 3.83 -5.50
CA ALA A 162 2.06 4.60 -4.28
C ALA A 162 0.93 5.63 -4.38
N ASP A 163 0.15 5.82 -3.31
CA ASP A 163 -1.04 6.68 -3.39
C ASP A 163 -0.66 8.16 -3.59
N ARG A 164 0.42 8.59 -2.93
CA ARG A 164 0.95 9.95 -3.06
C ARG A 164 2.45 9.98 -2.84
N ILE A 165 3.13 10.80 -3.66
CA ILE A 165 4.50 11.22 -3.38
C ILE A 165 4.54 12.75 -3.39
N ASP A 166 5.04 13.32 -2.30
CA ASP A 166 5.22 14.76 -2.17
C ASP A 166 6.59 15.09 -1.58
N ARG A 167 6.90 16.39 -1.56
CA ARG A 167 8.06 16.94 -0.87
C ARG A 167 7.59 17.97 0.14
N LEU A 168 7.82 17.70 1.42
CA LEU A 168 7.60 18.63 2.52
C LEU A 168 8.96 19.17 2.96
N GLY A 169 9.23 20.44 2.66
CA GLY A 169 10.54 21.05 2.93
C GLY A 169 11.67 20.27 2.25
N ASN A 170 12.57 19.67 3.05
CA ASN A 170 13.71 18.86 2.57
C ASN A 170 13.45 17.35 2.55
N THR A 171 12.20 16.93 2.78
CA THR A 171 11.85 15.50 2.87
C THR A 171 10.90 15.12 1.75
N VAL A 172 11.30 14.17 0.92
CA VAL A 172 10.41 13.47 0.01
C VAL A 172 9.65 12.41 0.80
N ARG A 173 8.31 12.46 0.75
CA ARG A 173 7.44 11.51 1.46
C ARG A 173 6.69 10.65 0.46
N ILE A 174 6.74 9.35 0.69
CA ILE A 174 5.87 8.37 0.03
C ILE A 174 4.77 8.00 1.00
N ILE A 175 3.52 8.23 0.60
CA ILE A 175 2.35 8.12 1.46
C ILE A 175 1.41 7.07 0.90
N ASP A 176 1.02 6.14 1.76
CA ASP A 176 0.01 5.13 1.51
C ASP A 176 -1.22 5.44 2.37
N TYR A 177 -2.36 5.65 1.72
CA TYR A 177 -3.62 6.01 2.36
C TYR A 177 -4.33 4.76 2.86
N LYS A 178 -4.61 4.69 4.16
CA LYS A 178 -5.35 3.57 4.75
C LYS A 178 -6.65 4.03 5.42
N THR A 179 -7.75 3.44 4.98
CA THR A 179 -9.11 3.67 5.51
C THR A 179 -9.48 2.69 6.64
N GLY A 180 -8.82 1.54 6.69
CA GLY A 180 -9.00 0.53 7.73
C GLY A 180 -8.26 0.84 9.04
N ASN A 181 -8.25 -0.14 9.94
CA ASN A 181 -7.46 -0.04 11.17
C ASN A 181 -5.96 -0.14 10.86
N VAL A 182 -5.19 0.75 11.48
CA VAL A 182 -3.73 0.82 11.41
C VAL A 182 -3.24 0.98 12.85
N LYS A 183 -2.26 0.17 13.25
CA LYS A 183 -1.66 0.20 14.58
C LYS A 183 -0.25 0.78 14.48
N ASP A 184 0.23 1.43 15.53
CA ASP A 184 1.61 1.95 15.56
C ASP A 184 2.65 0.85 15.31
N ASN A 185 2.38 -0.39 15.76
CA ASN A 185 3.26 -1.53 15.51
C ASN A 185 3.31 -1.96 14.03
N ASP A 186 2.35 -1.56 13.19
CA ASP A 186 2.36 -1.90 11.77
C ASP A 186 3.49 -1.20 11.00
N VAL A 187 4.01 -0.09 11.54
CA VAL A 187 5.04 0.76 10.93
C VAL A 187 6.30 0.92 11.78
N LYS A 188 6.43 0.17 12.88
CA LYS A 188 7.66 0.15 13.70
C LYS A 188 8.46 -1.11 13.40
N LEU A 189 9.72 -0.95 13.03
CA LEU A 189 10.67 -2.04 12.79
C LEU A 189 11.58 -2.30 13.99
N PHE A 190 11.14 -1.93 15.19
CA PHE A 190 11.82 -2.26 16.43
C PHE A 190 10.80 -2.47 17.56
N SER A 191 11.17 -3.26 18.56
CA SER A 191 10.41 -3.40 19.81
C SER A 191 11.31 -3.85 20.95
N SER A 192 11.22 -3.20 22.11
CA SER A 192 11.99 -3.55 23.31
C SER A 192 13.51 -3.73 23.09
N GLY A 193 14.09 -2.94 22.19
CA GLY A 193 15.51 -3.01 21.83
C GLY A 193 15.86 -4.03 20.74
N ASN A 194 14.91 -4.84 20.28
CA ASN A 194 15.09 -5.80 19.20
C ASN A 194 14.75 -5.18 17.84
N ASP A 195 15.55 -5.49 16.84
CA ASP A 195 15.28 -5.22 15.44
C ASP A 195 14.18 -6.17 14.93
N LEU A 196 13.13 -5.61 14.31
CA LEU A 196 12.00 -6.35 13.74
C LEU A 196 11.97 -6.30 12.21
N TRP A 197 13.08 -5.97 11.57
CA TRP A 197 13.21 -5.97 10.12
C TRP A 197 12.79 -7.28 9.48
N GLY A 198 13.23 -8.42 10.03
CA GLY A 198 12.94 -9.77 9.52
C GLY A 198 11.43 -10.06 9.42
N SER A 199 10.64 -9.51 10.34
CA SER A 199 9.18 -9.67 10.37
C SER A 199 8.46 -9.07 9.15
N MET A 200 9.12 -8.20 8.37
CA MET A 200 8.59 -7.77 7.06
C MET A 200 8.58 -8.91 6.04
N PHE A 201 9.57 -9.80 6.12
CA PHE A 201 9.78 -10.90 5.19
C PHE A 201 9.09 -12.20 5.64
N GLU A 202 8.80 -12.32 6.93
CA GLU A 202 8.08 -13.45 7.55
C GLU A 202 6.54 -13.33 7.44
N GLY A 203 6.01 -12.21 6.94
CA GLY A 203 4.57 -12.00 6.73
C GLY A 203 3.86 -11.20 7.83
N ASP A 204 4.50 -10.99 8.99
CA ASP A 204 3.90 -10.30 10.14
C ASP A 204 3.74 -8.78 9.96
N LYS A 205 4.60 -8.16 9.14
CA LYS A 205 4.63 -6.70 8.90
C LYS A 205 4.43 -6.33 7.44
N GLY A 206 3.39 -6.86 6.80
CA GLY A 206 3.07 -6.59 5.40
C GLY A 206 2.91 -5.11 5.04
N LYS A 207 2.43 -4.27 5.96
CA LYS A 207 2.33 -2.80 5.75
C LYS A 207 3.72 -2.14 5.68
N ALA A 208 4.60 -2.47 6.62
CA ALA A 208 5.99 -1.98 6.59
C ALA A 208 6.74 -2.45 5.35
N PHE A 209 6.56 -3.72 4.95
CA PHE A 209 7.12 -4.25 3.70
C PHE A 209 6.65 -3.44 2.48
N GLN A 210 5.34 -3.14 2.40
CA GLN A 210 4.78 -2.34 1.31
C GLN A 210 5.39 -0.93 1.25
N LEU A 211 5.53 -0.27 2.40
CA LEU A 211 6.18 1.04 2.49
C LEU A 211 7.65 0.99 2.05
N MET A 212 8.42 0.02 2.53
CA MET A 212 9.83 -0.17 2.12
C MET A 212 9.96 -0.48 0.63
N LEU A 213 9.05 -1.27 0.06
CA LEU A 213 9.06 -1.56 -1.36
C LEU A 213 8.82 -0.29 -2.19
N TYR A 214 7.88 0.56 -1.79
CA TYR A 214 7.67 1.85 -2.47
C TYR A 214 8.88 2.77 -2.35
N ALA A 215 9.49 2.86 -1.16
CA ALA A 215 10.75 3.59 -0.98
C ALA A 215 11.85 3.07 -1.91
N TRP A 216 12.04 1.75 -1.98
CA TRP A 216 13.02 1.13 -2.87
C TRP A 216 12.71 1.37 -4.36
N LEU A 217 11.45 1.33 -4.75
CA LEU A 217 11.02 1.61 -6.13
C LEU A 217 11.31 3.07 -6.53
N TYR A 218 11.09 4.02 -5.61
CA TYR A 218 11.17 5.44 -5.92
C TYR A 218 12.55 6.09 -5.62
N LYS A 219 13.38 5.48 -4.76
CA LYS A 219 14.70 6.01 -4.37
C LYS A 219 15.56 6.55 -5.53
N PRO A 220 15.62 5.92 -6.72
CA PRO A 220 16.41 6.44 -7.84
C PRO A 220 15.98 7.84 -8.33
N ASN A 221 14.73 8.25 -8.06
CA ASN A 221 14.19 9.56 -8.42
C ASN A 221 14.41 10.61 -7.32
N VAL A 222 14.99 10.23 -6.18
CA VAL A 222 15.23 11.11 -5.04
C VAL A 222 16.66 11.61 -5.08
N ASP A 223 16.82 12.93 -5.21
CA ASP A 223 18.13 13.59 -5.12
C ASP A 223 18.75 13.34 -3.74
N ALA A 224 20.07 13.14 -3.70
CA ALA A 224 20.81 12.87 -2.47
C ALA A 224 20.75 14.00 -1.44
N ALA A 225 20.37 15.23 -1.86
CA ALA A 225 20.15 16.36 -0.96
C ALA A 225 18.87 16.23 -0.12
N PHE A 226 17.92 15.39 -0.52
CA PHE A 226 16.64 15.23 0.19
C PHE A 226 16.64 13.98 1.08
N ASN A 227 15.96 14.11 2.21
CA ASN A 227 15.57 12.95 3.02
C ASN A 227 14.46 12.18 2.30
N LEU A 228 14.38 10.88 2.56
CA LEU A 228 13.29 10.03 2.07
C LEU A 228 12.56 9.46 3.27
N GLU A 229 11.26 9.71 3.36
CA GLU A 229 10.39 9.09 4.34
C GLU A 229 9.28 8.33 3.64
N THR A 230 8.81 7.26 4.27
CA THR A 230 7.64 6.52 3.81
C THR A 230 6.72 6.27 4.98
N GLY A 231 5.40 6.35 4.76
CA GLY A 231 4.44 6.24 5.86
C GLY A 231 3.01 6.03 5.41
N ILE A 232 2.16 5.75 6.38
CA ILE A 232 0.73 5.62 6.19
C ILE A 232 0.04 6.91 6.61
N SER A 233 -0.87 7.43 5.77
CA SER A 233 -1.90 8.35 6.26
C SER A 233 -3.12 7.54 6.69
N ALA A 234 -3.33 7.44 7.99
CA ALA A 234 -4.41 6.65 8.55
C ALA A 234 -5.69 7.49 8.61
N LEU A 235 -6.45 7.49 7.51
CA LEU A 235 -7.61 8.37 7.28
C LEU A 235 -8.68 8.24 8.37
N LYS A 236 -8.89 7.01 8.86
CA LYS A 236 -9.79 6.72 10.00
C LYS A 236 -9.39 7.45 11.28
N TYR A 237 -8.10 7.65 11.52
CA TYR A 237 -7.57 8.33 12.69
C TYR A 237 -7.25 9.79 12.39
N ARG A 238 -8.21 10.48 11.75
CA ARG A 238 -8.12 11.88 11.33
C ARG A 238 -6.89 12.18 10.46
N SER A 239 -6.57 11.25 9.57
CA SER A 239 -5.42 11.35 8.65
C SER A 239 -4.09 11.54 9.38
N LYS A 240 -3.93 10.92 10.56
CA LYS A 240 -2.66 10.86 11.27
C LYS A 240 -1.60 10.22 10.36
N PHE A 241 -0.51 10.94 10.12
CA PHE A 241 0.65 10.39 9.44
C PHE A 241 1.42 9.48 10.40
N MET A 242 1.69 8.26 9.94
CA MET A 242 2.35 7.19 10.68
C MET A 242 3.57 6.75 9.85
N PRO A 243 4.75 7.39 10.05
CA PRO A 243 5.94 7.06 9.30
C PRO A 243 6.44 5.66 9.67
N LEU A 244 7.16 5.04 8.74
CA LEU A 244 7.98 3.87 9.02
C LEU A 244 9.11 4.28 9.96
N VAL A 245 9.28 3.55 11.06
CA VAL A 245 10.26 3.86 12.10
C VAL A 245 11.24 2.71 12.25
N PHE A 246 12.53 3.00 12.08
CA PHE A 246 13.58 1.97 12.04
C PHE A 246 14.15 1.64 13.42
N ASN A 247 14.16 2.57 14.37
CA ASN A 247 14.76 2.35 15.69
C ASN A 247 14.10 3.16 16.82
N LYS A 248 14.59 2.92 18.05
CA LYS A 248 14.10 3.54 19.28
C LYS A 248 14.23 5.06 19.34
N ASN A 249 15.06 5.67 18.50
CA ASN A 249 15.23 7.12 18.43
C ASN A 249 14.19 7.78 17.51
N ASN A 250 13.20 7.02 17.04
CA ASN A 250 12.23 7.45 16.04
C ASN A 250 12.87 7.87 14.71
N GLU A 251 13.92 7.17 14.28
CA GLU A 251 14.49 7.36 12.94
C GLU A 251 13.49 6.95 11.86
N THR A 252 13.18 7.88 10.96
CA THR A 252 12.18 7.72 9.88
C THR A 252 12.79 7.82 8.47
N ASN A 253 14.00 8.36 8.37
CA ASN A 253 14.68 8.52 7.09
C ASN A 253 15.13 7.16 6.54
N VAL A 254 14.78 6.87 5.29
CA VAL A 254 15.18 5.68 4.57
C VAL A 254 16.50 5.93 3.85
N ASP A 255 17.60 5.53 4.48
CA ASP A 255 18.95 5.70 3.93
C ASP A 255 19.41 4.56 3.01
N ASP A 256 20.66 4.67 2.53
CA ASP A 256 21.25 3.68 1.63
C ASP A 256 21.55 2.33 2.30
N GLU A 257 21.72 2.27 3.63
CA GLU A 257 21.90 1.02 4.36
C GLU A 257 20.59 0.23 4.38
N HIS A 258 19.48 0.90 4.71
CA HIS A 258 18.15 0.30 4.63
C HIS A 258 17.83 -0.19 3.21
N MET A 259 18.20 0.58 2.19
CA MET A 259 18.00 0.20 0.78
C MET A 259 18.79 -1.06 0.40
N LYS A 260 20.07 -1.13 0.78
CA LYS A 260 20.92 -2.31 0.51
C LYS A 260 20.39 -3.55 1.24
N ARG A 261 20.02 -3.40 2.51
CA ARG A 261 19.45 -4.48 3.30
C ARG A 261 18.14 -4.99 2.69
N PHE A 262 17.26 -4.08 2.30
CA PHE A 262 15.97 -4.44 1.72
C PHE A 262 16.12 -5.12 0.38
N GLU A 263 17.00 -4.61 -0.49
CA GLU A 263 17.25 -5.23 -1.78
C GLU A 263 17.83 -6.65 -1.64
N LYS A 264 18.72 -6.87 -0.67
CA LYS A 264 19.28 -8.20 -0.38
C LYS A 264 18.17 -9.19 0.00
N ASP A 265 17.34 -8.82 0.97
CA ASP A 265 16.27 -9.70 1.46
C ASP A 265 15.15 -9.88 0.41
N LEU A 266 14.89 -8.86 -0.41
CA LEU A 266 13.98 -8.96 -1.55
C LEU A 266 14.50 -9.94 -2.61
N LYS A 267 15.81 -9.98 -2.90
CA LYS A 267 16.40 -10.98 -3.81
C LYS A 267 16.13 -12.38 -3.31
N VAL A 268 16.42 -12.65 -2.04
CA VAL A 268 16.17 -13.95 -1.41
C VAL A 268 14.68 -14.34 -1.51
N LEU A 269 13.77 -13.40 -1.22
CA LEU A 269 12.33 -13.64 -1.33
C LEU A 269 11.93 -14.02 -2.76
N ILE A 270 12.44 -13.32 -3.77
CA ILE A 270 12.13 -13.64 -5.17
C ILE A 270 12.74 -15.01 -5.54
N GLU A 271 13.98 -15.30 -5.16
CA GLU A 271 14.62 -16.59 -5.41
C GLU A 271 13.80 -17.75 -4.83
N GLN A 272 13.27 -17.60 -3.62
CA GLN A 272 12.34 -18.58 -3.01
C GLN A 272 11.07 -18.80 -3.83
N ILE A 273 10.50 -17.75 -4.44
CA ILE A 273 9.30 -17.89 -5.30
C ILE A 273 9.62 -18.73 -6.55
N PHE A 274 10.87 -18.70 -7.02
CA PHE A 274 11.31 -19.44 -8.20
C PHE A 274 11.82 -20.86 -7.89
N ASP A 275 12.05 -21.18 -6.62
CA ASP A 275 12.50 -22.49 -6.18
C ASP A 275 11.42 -23.56 -6.45
N THR A 276 11.72 -24.50 -7.34
CA THR A 276 10.83 -25.63 -7.66
C THR A 276 11.02 -26.84 -6.76
N THR A 277 11.99 -26.81 -5.84
CA THR A 277 12.25 -27.91 -4.91
C THR A 277 11.45 -27.76 -3.62
N THR A 278 10.96 -26.56 -3.33
CA THR A 278 10.13 -26.25 -2.17
C THR A 278 8.65 -26.16 -2.58
N ASP A 279 7.81 -26.96 -1.94
CA ASP A 279 6.36 -26.91 -2.18
C ASP A 279 5.74 -25.62 -1.62
N PHE A 280 4.68 -25.15 -2.28
CA PHE A 280 3.82 -24.11 -1.71
C PHE A 280 3.00 -24.69 -0.55
N THR A 281 3.14 -24.13 0.64
CA THR A 281 2.56 -24.64 1.88
C THR A 281 1.55 -23.66 2.50
N GLN A 282 0.70 -24.20 3.36
CA GLN A 282 -0.23 -23.40 4.14
C GLN A 282 0.53 -22.54 5.14
N CYS A 283 0.00 -21.35 5.43
CA CYS A 283 0.45 -20.59 6.58
C CYS A 283 0.09 -21.27 7.91
N GLU A 284 0.89 -21.01 8.94
CA GLU A 284 0.63 -21.52 10.29
C GLU A 284 -0.47 -20.72 11.00
N ASP A 285 -0.57 -19.41 10.73
CA ASP A 285 -1.58 -18.55 11.36
C ASP A 285 -3.00 -18.84 10.84
N LYS A 286 -3.74 -19.61 11.65
CA LYS A 286 -5.14 -19.95 11.38
C LYS A 286 -6.06 -18.73 11.33
N LYS A 287 -5.73 -17.62 12.00
CA LYS A 287 -6.57 -16.41 11.97
C LYS A 287 -6.58 -15.78 10.57
N ALA A 288 -5.46 -15.87 9.85
CA ALA A 288 -5.38 -15.42 8.46
C ALA A 288 -6.27 -16.26 7.52
N CYS A 289 -6.65 -17.48 7.91
CA CYS A 289 -7.48 -18.39 7.11
C CYS A 289 -8.99 -18.15 7.23
N VAL A 290 -9.47 -17.47 8.29
CA VAL A 290 -10.91 -17.30 8.60
C VAL A 290 -11.69 -16.69 7.42
N TYR A 291 -11.10 -15.67 6.80
CA TYR A 291 -11.65 -14.94 5.66
C TYR A 291 -10.91 -15.25 4.35
N CYS A 292 -10.21 -16.39 4.28
CA CYS A 292 -9.51 -16.80 3.07
C CYS A 292 -10.48 -17.46 2.09
N ASP A 293 -10.54 -16.92 0.88
CA ASP A 293 -11.36 -17.44 -0.23
C ASP A 293 -11.09 -18.91 -0.56
N TYR A 294 -9.86 -19.38 -0.30
CA TYR A 294 -9.43 -20.73 -0.61
C TYR A 294 -9.56 -21.70 0.57
N LYS A 295 -10.15 -21.29 1.70
CA LYS A 295 -10.20 -22.12 2.93
C LYS A 295 -10.79 -23.52 2.70
N PHE A 296 -11.75 -23.65 1.78
CA PHE A 296 -12.38 -24.92 1.47
C PHE A 296 -11.44 -25.88 0.74
N ILE A 297 -10.83 -25.43 -0.37
CA ILE A 297 -9.86 -26.25 -1.12
C ILE A 297 -8.54 -26.44 -0.36
N CYS A 298 -8.25 -25.56 0.60
CA CYS A 298 -7.09 -25.60 1.46
C CYS A 298 -7.29 -26.58 2.63
N GLY A 299 -8.49 -27.11 2.89
CA GLY A 299 -8.76 -28.00 4.03
C GLY A 299 -8.72 -27.29 5.39
N ARG A 300 -9.07 -26.00 5.43
CA ARG A 300 -9.15 -25.14 6.64
C ARG A 300 -10.59 -24.73 6.96
N TRP A 301 -11.58 -25.52 6.55
CA TRP A 301 -13.00 -25.20 6.68
C TRP A 301 -13.60 -25.49 8.06
N GLU A 302 -12.89 -26.24 8.91
CA GLU A 302 -13.44 -26.93 10.09
C GLU A 302 -13.03 -26.32 11.46
N GLU A 303 -12.30 -25.19 11.46
CA GLU A 303 -11.78 -24.54 12.68
C GLU A 303 -12.13 -23.04 12.78
#